data_AF-A0A7S1AW67-F1
#
_entry.id   AF-A0A7S1AW67-F1
#
_cell.length_a   1.000
_cell.length_b   1.000
_cell.length_c   1.000
_cell.angle_alpha   90.00
_cell.angle_beta   90.00
_cell.angle_gamma   90.00
#
_symmetry.space_group_name_H-M   'P 1'
#
loop_
_entity.id
_entity.type
_entity.pdbx_description
1 polymer ?
#
loop_
_entity_poly.entity_id
_entity_poly.type
_entity_poly.pdbx_seq_one_letter_code
_entity_poly.pdbx_strand_id
1 'polypeptide(L)'
;FAFFLCHHKEGGGGFARLLKIQLKKNPKVKRKVFLDSDNLQDLSTLFSIVGNRTDTLVVLCTKEILSRPWCVGEMTTSRLHDLDTVLVLFPEFHWPEKGWVN
;
A
#
# COMPACT_ATOMS: atom_id res chain seq x y z
N PHE A 1 12.87 -0.30 -0.74
CA PHE A 1 11.92 -1.37 -1.01
C PHE A 1 11.50 -1.20 -2.45
N ALA A 2 11.53 -2.27 -3.25
CA ALA A 2 11.00 -2.19 -4.61
C ALA A 2 9.51 -1.82 -4.55
N PHE A 3 8.79 -2.48 -3.65
CA PHE A 3 7.36 -2.29 -3.49
C PHE A 3 7.00 -2.09 -2.02
N PHE A 4 6.06 -1.19 -1.77
CA PHE A 4 5.32 -1.09 -0.52
C PHE A 4 3.88 -1.49 -0.78
N LEU A 5 3.35 -2.46 -0.02
CA LEU A 5 1.98 -2.94 -0.19
C LEU A 5 1.02 -2.22 0.77
N CYS A 6 0.39 -1.15 0.29
CA CYS A 6 -0.67 -0.42 0.97
C CYS A 6 -1.96 -1.24 0.92
N HIS A 7 -2.52 -1.59 2.07
CA HIS A 7 -3.70 -2.45 2.14
C HIS A 7 -4.51 -2.23 3.41
N HIS A 8 -5.82 -2.44 3.31
CA HIS A 8 -6.67 -2.58 4.49
C HIS A 8 -6.41 -3.95 5.13
N LYS A 9 -6.13 -3.98 6.44
CA LYS A 9 -5.75 -5.20 7.16
C LYS A 9 -6.75 -6.35 7.00
N GLU A 10 -8.04 -6.10 7.21
CA GLU A 10 -9.08 -7.14 7.22
C GLU A 10 -9.44 -7.62 5.81
N GLY A 11 -9.55 -6.69 4.85
CA GLY A 11 -9.95 -7.03 3.48
C GLY A 11 -8.81 -7.44 2.56
N GLY A 12 -7.60 -6.87 2.77
CA GLY A 12 -6.47 -7.00 1.85
C GLY A 12 -5.29 -7.82 2.39
N GLY A 13 -5.25 -8.14 3.69
CA GLY A 13 -4.06 -8.73 4.33
C GLY A 13 -3.62 -10.07 3.73
N GLY A 14 -4.57 -10.97 3.46
CA GLY A 14 -4.30 -12.28 2.85
C GLY A 14 -3.71 -12.14 1.44
N PHE A 15 -4.32 -11.31 0.60
CA PHE A 15 -3.81 -11.05 -0.74
C PHE A 15 -2.47 -10.32 -0.73
N ALA A 16 -2.28 -9.34 0.16
CA ALA A 16 -1.02 -8.62 0.32
C ALA A 16 0.13 -9.59 0.65
N ARG A 17 -0.12 -10.56 1.54
CA ARG A 17 0.86 -11.60 1.88
C ARG A 17 1.17 -12.50 0.69
N LEU A 18 0.15 -12.93 -0.05
CA LEU A 18 0.32 -13.73 -1.27
C LEU A 18 1.12 -12.97 -2.32
N LEU A 19 0.75 -11.72 -2.62
CA LEU A 19 1.44 -10.87 -3.58
C LEU A 19 2.90 -10.67 -3.19
N LYS A 20 3.20 -10.42 -1.91
CA LYS A 20 4.58 -10.36 -1.40
C LYS A 20 5.37 -11.65 -1.67
N ILE A 21 4.76 -12.82 -1.47
CA ILE A 21 5.41 -14.11 -1.76
C ILE A 21 5.70 -14.22 -3.27
N GLN A 22 4.74 -13.88 -4.13
CA GLN A 22 4.91 -13.97 -5.58
C GLN A 22 5.97 -12.98 -6.09
N LEU A 23 5.95 -11.73 -5.62
CA LEU A 23 6.96 -10.73 -5.97
C LEU A 23 8.36 -11.16 -5.55
N LYS A 24 8.51 -11.76 -4.35
CA LYS A 24 9.80 -12.30 -3.89
C LYS A 24 10.30 -13.48 -4.72
N LYS A 25 9.40 -14.28 -5.31
CA LYS A 25 9.77 -15.39 -6.21
C LYS A 25 10.18 -14.90 -7.60
N ASN A 26 9.81 -13.68 -7.98
CA ASN A 26 10.14 -13.15 -9.30
C ASN A 26 11.61 -12.67 -9.32
N PRO A 27 12.49 -13.25 -10.15
CA PRO A 27 13.91 -12.92 -10.17
C PRO A 27 14.20 -11.48 -10.62
N LYS A 28 13.24 -10.80 -11.25
CA LYS A 28 13.36 -9.38 -11.61
C LYS A 28 13.28 -8.45 -10.38
N VAL A 29 12.66 -8.91 -9.30
CA VAL A 29 12.49 -8.12 -8.06
C VAL A 29 13.67 -8.39 -7.13
N LYS A 30 14.72 -7.56 -7.24
CA LYS A 30 15.95 -7.73 -6.46
C LYS A 30 15.89 -7.10 -5.06
N ARG A 31 15.06 -6.07 -4.87
CA ARG A 31 14.91 -5.38 -3.57
C ARG A 31 13.76 -5.95 -2.76
N LYS A 32 13.79 -5.73 -1.45
CA LYS A 32 12.75 -6.18 -0.52
C LYS A 32 11.37 -5.58 -0.86
N VAL A 33 10.32 -6.34 -0.57
CA VAL A 33 8.91 -5.90 -0.57
C VAL A 33 8.49 -5.61 0.87
N PHE A 34 8.00 -4.41 1.12
CA PHE A 34 7.49 -4.00 2.43
C PHE A 34 6.00 -4.36 2.56
N LEU A 35 5.63 -4.84 3.74
CA LEU A 35 4.26 -5.11 4.14
C LEU A 35 4.15 -4.73 5.61
N ASP A 36 3.23 -3.81 5.93
CA ASP A 36 3.09 -3.21 7.26
C ASP A 36 2.82 -4.26 8.35
N SER A 37 2.02 -5.29 8.04
CA SER A 37 1.71 -6.38 8.99
C SER A 37 2.91 -7.24 9.41
N ASP A 38 4.07 -7.13 8.76
CA ASP A 38 5.28 -7.83 9.18
C ASP A 38 6.13 -7.02 10.19
N ASN A 39 5.95 -5.70 10.31
CA ASN A 39 6.90 -4.79 10.99
C ASN A 39 6.23 -3.64 11.80
N LEU A 40 5.04 -3.88 12.37
CA LEU A 40 4.28 -2.87 13.10
C LEU A 40 4.98 -2.45 14.42
N GLN A 41 5.76 -1.36 14.42
CA GLN A 41 6.27 -0.78 15.68
C GLN A 41 6.14 0.74 15.80
N ASP A 42 6.00 1.51 14.70
CA ASP A 42 5.70 2.95 14.80
C ASP A 42 5.21 3.54 13.46
N LEU A 43 4.12 4.31 13.50
CA LEU A 43 3.57 5.02 12.36
C LEU A 43 4.47 6.11 11.78
N SER A 44 5.26 6.77 12.64
CA SER A 44 6.20 7.79 12.17
C SER A 44 7.22 7.16 11.19
N THR A 45 7.59 5.91 11.45
CA THR A 45 8.49 5.16 10.58
C THR A 45 7.82 4.68 9.31
N LEU A 46 6.51 4.44 9.32
CA LEU A 46 5.74 3.98 8.15
C LEU A 46 5.81 4.98 7.01
N PHE A 47 5.45 6.25 7.27
CA PHE A 47 5.49 7.29 6.24
C PHE A 47 6.90 7.63 5.79
N SER A 48 7.89 7.58 6.70
CA SER A 48 9.30 7.71 6.32
C SER A 48 9.77 6.58 5.40
N ILE A 49 9.30 5.35 5.62
CA ILE A 49 9.59 4.21 4.75
C ILE A 49 8.94 4.38 3.38
N VAL A 50 7.70 4.87 3.32
CA VAL A 50 7.02 5.20 2.06
C VAL A 50 7.83 6.29 1.34
N GLY A 51 7.94 7.49 1.90
CA GLY A 51 8.50 8.65 1.18
C GLY A 51 9.99 8.54 0.85
N ASN A 52 10.79 7.84 1.65
CA ASN A 52 12.26 7.87 1.51
C ASN A 52 12.89 6.53 1.17
N ARG A 53 12.15 5.42 1.30
CA ARG A 53 12.73 4.08 1.15
C ARG A 53 11.93 3.19 0.22
N THR A 54 10.97 3.70 -0.54
CA THR A 54 10.14 2.90 -1.44
C THR A 54 10.24 3.45 -2.86
N ASP A 55 10.34 2.54 -3.85
CA ASP A 55 10.37 2.92 -5.26
C ASP A 55 8.94 3.02 -5.81
N THR A 56 8.10 2.02 -5.52
CA THR A 56 6.71 1.97 -5.97
C THR A 56 5.75 1.66 -4.82
N LEU A 57 4.69 2.45 -4.68
CA LEU A 57 3.54 2.14 -3.85
C LEU A 57 2.56 1.25 -4.63
N VAL A 58 2.20 0.10 -4.07
CA VAL A 58 1.14 -0.76 -4.61
C VAL A 58 -0.05 -0.66 -3.68
N VAL A 59 -1.15 -0.11 -4.18
CA VAL A 59 -2.40 0.06 -3.42
C VAL A 59 -3.33 -1.10 -3.75
N LEU A 60 -3.67 -1.90 -2.74
CA LEU A 60 -4.71 -2.91 -2.84
C LEU A 60 -6.06 -2.24 -2.59
N CYS A 61 -6.70 -1.85 -3.68
CA CYS A 61 -7.97 -1.15 -3.65
C CYS A 61 -9.08 -2.13 -3.27
N THR A 62 -9.28 -2.36 -1.98
CA THR A 62 -10.42 -3.07 -1.38
C THR A 62 -11.50 -2.08 -0.95
N LYS A 63 -12.73 -2.53 -0.67
CA LYS A 63 -13.88 -1.69 -0.28
C LYS A 63 -13.55 -0.59 0.74
N GLU A 64 -12.82 -0.93 1.80
CA GLU A 64 -12.55 -0.04 2.93
C GLU A 64 -11.21 0.71 2.83
N ILE A 65 -10.47 0.62 1.71
CA ILE A 65 -9.09 1.17 1.67
C ILE A 65 -9.05 2.68 1.93
N LEU A 66 -10.05 3.42 1.44
CA LEU A 66 -10.12 4.87 1.54
C LEU A 66 -10.56 5.34 2.93
N SER A 67 -11.30 4.51 3.67
CA SER A 67 -11.78 4.85 5.02
C SER A 67 -10.71 4.65 6.10
N ARG A 68 -9.54 4.10 5.75
CA ARG A 68 -8.43 3.86 6.70
C ARG A 68 -7.44 5.02 6.68
N PRO A 69 -7.31 5.80 7.77
CA PRO A 69 -6.40 6.95 7.81
C PRO A 69 -4.95 6.62 7.45
N TRP A 70 -4.48 5.42 7.82
CA TRP A 70 -3.12 4.98 7.54
C TRP A 70 -2.89 4.75 6.04
N CYS A 71 -3.80 4.06 5.37
CA CYS A 71 -3.71 3.83 3.94
C CYS A 71 -3.78 5.15 3.16
N VAL A 72 -4.66 6.07 3.58
CA VAL A 72 -4.74 7.42 3.01
C VAL A 72 -3.45 8.20 3.24
N GLY A 73 -2.85 8.08 4.43
CA GLY A 73 -1.56 8.68 4.77
C GLY A 73 -0.43 8.14 3.89
N GLU A 74 -0.37 6.83 3.65
CA GLU A 74 0.59 6.20 2.74
C GLU A 74 0.42 6.71 1.29
N MET A 75 -0.82 6.75 0.79
CA MET A 75 -1.13 7.28 -0.54
C MET A 75 -0.74 8.75 -0.68
N THR A 76 -1.11 9.57 0.31
CA THR A 76 -0.77 11.00 0.34
C THR A 76 0.75 11.18 0.37
N THR A 77 1.45 10.44 1.22
CA THR A 77 2.92 10.50 1.33
C THR A 77 3.58 10.11 0.00
N SER A 78 3.12 9.02 -0.63
CA SER A 78 3.65 8.61 -1.94
C SER A 78 3.47 9.69 -3.00
N ARG A 79 2.31 10.39 -2.98
CA ARG A 79 2.02 11.45 -3.93
C ARG A 79 2.85 12.70 -3.70
N LEU A 80 3.12 13.07 -2.45
CA LEU A 80 3.96 14.20 -2.06
C LEU A 80 5.44 13.98 -2.40
N HIS A 81 5.88 12.73 -2.45
CA HIS A 81 7.25 12.34 -2.77
C HIS A 81 7.42 11.85 -4.23
N ASP A 82 6.38 12.01 -5.06
CA ASP A 82 6.37 11.60 -6.48
C ASP A 82 6.80 10.13 -6.72
N LEU A 83 6.34 9.23 -5.85
CA LEU A 83 6.55 7.79 -6.03
C LEU A 83 5.64 7.23 -7.13
N ASP A 84 6.17 6.26 -7.88
CA ASP A 84 5.36 5.44 -8.76
C ASP A 84 4.25 4.75 -7.97
N THR A 85 3.02 4.81 -8.46
CA THR A 85 1.86 4.22 -7.79
C THR A 85 1.12 3.28 -8.72
N VAL A 86 0.92 2.04 -8.27
CA VAL A 86 0.16 1.01 -8.99
C VAL A 86 -1.08 0.66 -8.18
N LEU A 87 -2.25 0.70 -8.84
CA LEU A 87 -3.52 0.32 -8.23
C LEU A 87 -3.88 -1.10 -8.63
N VAL A 88 -4.22 -1.93 -7.64
CA VAL A 88 -4.77 -3.27 -7.83
C VAL A 88 -6.23 -3.22 -7.40
N LEU A 89 -7.14 -3.17 -8.38
CA LEU A 89 -8.58 -3.02 -8.16
C LEU A 89 -9.21 -4.36 -7.80
N PHE A 90 -9.89 -4.41 -6.65
CA PHE A 90 -10.70 -5.55 -6.26
C PHE A 90 -12.15 -5.36 -6.72
N PRO A 91 -12.92 -6.44 -6.95
CA PRO A 91 -14.31 -6.35 -7.42
C PRO A 91 -15.22 -5.48 -6.54
N GLU A 92 -14.97 -5.43 -5.24
CA GLU A 92 -15.76 -4.67 -4.27
C GLU A 92 -15.34 -3.19 -4.12
N PHE A 93 -14.30 -2.75 -4.83
CA PHE A 93 -13.84 -1.37 -4.76
C PHE A 93 -14.71 -0.43 -5.59
N HIS A 94 -15.07 0.69 -4.96
CA HIS A 94 -15.83 1.75 -5.57
C HIS A 94 -15.07 3.06 -5.40
N TRP A 95 -14.99 3.83 -6.47
CA TRP A 95 -14.44 5.18 -6.40
C TRP A 95 -15.33 6.05 -5.51
N PRO A 96 -14.73 6.94 -4.70
CA PRO A 96 -15.50 7.80 -3.82
C PRO A 96 -16.33 8.78 -4.67
N GLU A 97 -17.59 8.96 -4.28
CA GLU A 97 -18.46 9.96 -4.90
C GLU A 97 -18.04 11.38 -4.52
N LYS A 98 -18.54 12.38 -5.25
CA LYS A 98 -18.33 13.78 -4.90
C LYS A 98 -18.93 14.04 -3.51
N GLY A 99 -18.12 14.60 -2.59
CA GLY A 99 -18.54 14.87 -1.21
C GLY A 99 -18.35 13.70 -0.24
N TRP A 100 -17.58 12.68 -0.60
CA TRP A 100 -17.24 11.58 0.31
C TRP A 100 -16.44 12.03 1.55
N VAL A 101 -15.59 13.06 1.40
CA VAL A 101 -14.91 13.73 2.52
C VAL A 101 -15.72 14.97 2.88
N ASN A 102 -16.70 14.83 3.77
CA ASN A 102 -17.49 15.92 4.34
C ASN A 102 -17.51 15.78 5.87
#